data_AF-A0A373CP65-F1
#
_entry.id   AF-A0A373CP65-F1
#
_cell.length_a   1.000
_cell.length_b   1.000
_cell.length_c   1.000
_cell.angle_alpha   90.00
_cell.angle_beta   90.00
_cell.angle_gamma   90.00
#
_symmetry.space_group_name_H-M   'P 1'
#
loop_
_entity.id
_entity.type
_entity.pdbx_description
1 polymer ?
#
loop_
_entity_poly.entity_id
_entity_poly.type
_entity_poly.pdbx_seq_one_letter_code
_entity_poly.pdbx_strand_id
1 'polypeptide(L)'
;MKKHALFCMVLAGTLMVGGCGQKAADSTTATAQVTETSDSAPADKPDGAPGDNSDKPGNPPDGAPGSMDGKQAPPDGGNGGPGGPGGPSGQSAAPTSYKAVSSYSTDTEEDGKTYTSTGADESAVLVTDGATVTLKNFTMDRNSADSTGGDSSSFYGTGAAALAANGSLTLTGGTITTDAKGGAGVFSYGNGNVTVSDTTITTKQDTSGGIHVAGGGTLTATNLTVETNGESSAAIRSDRGGGTMTVDGGTYTSRGTGSPAVYSTADITVNNAALTAENSEAVCIEGLNSLSLTNCSLSGNIPENEQNDCDWTVILYQSMSGDSEVGESKFSMDGGSLTSLNGGLFYTTNTESSFYLKNVDITYSPSNNFFLKCTGNANKRGWGQSGNNGADCTFTADSQEMSGDILWDSISNLNLKLTNGTILTGAILQDETNAGDGGNGTCDVTIDALSAWTVTGNSTVTSLTCNGSITGDDGKSVTIAGTDGTVFVQGTGKYTITTGSYNE
;
A
#
# COMPACT_ATOMS: atom_id res chain seq x y z
N MET A 1 40.86 31.42 -49.72
CA MET A 1 42.07 31.91 -49.02
C MET A 1 41.86 31.77 -47.51
N LYS A 2 42.92 31.90 -46.68
CA LYS A 2 43.02 31.81 -45.19
C LYS A 2 41.68 31.79 -44.40
N LYS A 3 41.39 30.78 -43.53
CA LYS A 3 42.04 30.42 -42.23
C LYS A 3 41.95 31.55 -41.18
N HIS A 4 41.63 31.35 -39.90
CA HIS A 4 41.33 30.17 -39.03
C HIS A 4 40.28 30.64 -37.97
N ALA A 5 39.73 29.92 -36.98
CA ALA A 5 39.96 28.64 -36.26
C ALA A 5 38.56 28.03 -35.89
N LEU A 6 38.32 26.82 -35.33
CA LEU A 6 39.01 25.83 -34.46
C LEU A 6 38.89 26.03 -32.93
N PHE A 7 38.06 25.21 -32.28
CA PHE A 7 38.48 24.46 -31.07
C PHE A 7 37.63 23.19 -30.85
N CYS A 8 38.30 22.03 -30.81
CA CYS A 8 37.78 20.77 -30.28
C CYS A 8 38.92 20.12 -29.48
N MET A 9 38.64 19.49 -28.34
CA MET A 9 39.61 18.64 -27.63
C MET A 9 38.96 17.33 -27.21
N VAL A 10 39.43 16.24 -27.81
CA VAL A 10 39.37 14.89 -27.25
C VAL A 10 40.78 14.58 -26.76
N LEU A 11 40.91 13.97 -25.58
CA LEU A 11 42.21 13.51 -25.08
C LEU A 11 42.08 12.11 -24.49
N ALA A 12 42.82 11.17 -25.09
CA ALA A 12 43.06 9.83 -24.56
C ALA A 12 44.57 9.58 -24.60
N GLY A 13 45.15 9.03 -23.53
CA GLY A 13 46.60 8.87 -23.39
C GLY A 13 46.97 7.90 -22.27
N THR A 14 47.39 6.70 -22.64
CA THR A 14 47.62 5.53 -21.77
C THR A 14 48.97 5.51 -21.03
N LEU A 15 48.95 4.90 -19.84
CA LEU A 15 49.95 4.02 -19.16
C LEU A 15 51.48 4.25 -19.33
N MET A 16 52.20 4.11 -18.20
CA MET A 16 53.30 3.14 -17.90
C MET A 16 54.00 3.59 -16.59
N VAL A 17 53.93 2.90 -15.43
CA VAL A 17 54.58 1.64 -14.96
C VAL A 17 55.86 1.84 -14.11
N GLY A 18 55.92 1.14 -12.95
CA GLY A 18 57.03 1.09 -11.97
C GLY A 18 56.90 2.11 -10.82
N GLY A 19 57.09 1.80 -9.53
CA GLY A 19 57.69 0.64 -8.82
C GLY A 19 58.77 1.15 -7.84
N CYS A 20 59.00 0.65 -6.61
CA CYS A 20 58.46 -0.46 -5.82
C CYS A 20 58.62 -0.16 -4.30
N GLY A 21 57.95 -0.92 -3.42
CA GLY A 21 58.17 -0.82 -1.96
C GLY A 21 57.34 -1.82 -1.13
N GLN A 22 57.87 -3.03 -0.89
CA GLN A 22 57.15 -4.13 -0.22
C GLN A 22 57.46 -4.27 1.29
N LYS A 23 56.44 -4.70 2.05
CA LYS A 23 56.42 -5.86 2.99
C LYS A 23 54.96 -6.08 3.41
N ALA A 24 54.29 -7.23 3.27
CA ALA A 24 54.63 -8.66 3.57
C ALA A 24 54.58 -8.97 5.08
N ALA A 25 53.90 -10.02 5.56
CA ALA A 25 53.26 -11.15 4.86
C ALA A 25 52.08 -11.81 5.63
N ASP A 26 51.28 -12.59 4.89
CA ASP A 26 50.54 -13.83 5.20
C ASP A 26 49.88 -14.10 6.58
N SER A 27 48.60 -14.53 6.54
CA SER A 27 48.25 -15.89 6.98
C SER A 27 46.99 -16.46 6.29
N THR A 28 46.89 -17.78 6.31
CA THR A 28 46.05 -18.70 5.51
C THR A 28 44.54 -18.71 5.77
N THR A 29 43.81 -19.19 4.75
CA THR A 29 42.42 -19.65 4.74
C THR A 29 41.99 -20.51 5.94
N ALA A 30 40.76 -20.30 6.43
CA ALA A 30 40.01 -21.30 7.20
C ALA A 30 38.49 -21.11 6.97
N THR A 31 37.77 -22.18 6.61
CA THR A 31 36.30 -22.17 6.48
C THR A 31 35.68 -22.37 7.87
N ALA A 32 34.92 -21.39 8.35
CA ALA A 32 34.24 -21.47 9.64
C ALA A 32 32.89 -22.21 9.50
N GLN A 33 32.86 -23.45 10.00
CA GLN A 33 31.63 -24.22 10.18
C GLN A 33 30.88 -23.70 11.41
N VAL A 34 29.60 -23.34 11.28
CA VAL A 34 28.76 -22.96 12.42
C VAL A 34 28.25 -24.23 13.09
N THR A 35 28.38 -24.31 14.42
CA THR A 35 27.98 -25.46 15.22
C THR A 35 26.64 -25.20 15.89
N GLU A 36 25.62 -25.95 15.47
CA GLU A 36 24.32 -26.08 16.17
C GLU A 36 24.50 -26.77 17.53
N THR A 37 24.14 -26.09 18.63
CA THR A 37 23.89 -26.73 19.94
C THR A 37 22.91 -25.95 20.81
N SER A 38 21.66 -26.42 20.89
CA SER A 38 20.81 -26.22 22.07
C SER A 38 19.72 -27.30 22.14
N ASP A 39 19.93 -28.33 22.96
CA ASP A 39 18.91 -29.34 23.25
C ASP A 39 17.73 -28.74 24.03
N SER A 40 16.50 -28.99 23.58
CA SER A 40 15.27 -28.85 24.36
C SER A 40 14.12 -29.61 23.68
N ALA A 41 13.95 -30.89 24.04
CA ALA A 41 12.88 -31.72 23.49
C ALA A 41 11.49 -31.34 24.07
N PRO A 42 10.40 -31.35 23.27
CA PRO A 42 9.04 -31.18 23.77
C PRO A 42 8.62 -32.30 24.73
N ALA A 43 7.78 -31.97 25.72
CA ALA A 43 7.25 -32.93 26.69
C ALA A 43 6.04 -33.72 26.16
N ASP A 44 5.81 -34.90 26.74
CA ASP A 44 4.81 -35.88 26.28
C ASP A 44 3.35 -35.42 26.36
N LYS A 45 2.55 -35.92 25.40
CA LYS A 45 1.09 -35.89 25.43
C LYS A 45 0.55 -37.15 26.16
N PRO A 46 -0.29 -37.03 27.20
CA PRO A 46 -0.99 -38.18 27.78
C PRO A 46 -2.17 -38.64 26.90
N ASP A 47 -2.29 -39.96 26.70
CA ASP A 47 -3.48 -40.59 26.12
C ASP A 47 -4.52 -40.92 27.20
N GLY A 48 -5.80 -40.89 26.83
CA GLY A 48 -6.93 -41.31 27.68
C GLY A 48 -8.19 -41.54 26.84
N ALA A 49 -8.81 -42.72 26.98
CA ALA A 49 -9.91 -43.20 26.13
C ALA A 49 -11.20 -43.47 26.98
N PRO A 50 -12.32 -43.97 26.42
CA PRO A 50 -13.61 -43.26 26.47
C PRO A 50 -14.58 -43.72 27.59
N GLY A 51 -15.68 -42.96 27.75
CA GLY A 51 -16.79 -43.24 28.67
C GLY A 51 -18.18 -42.95 28.07
N ASP A 52 -19.22 -43.50 28.70
CA ASP A 52 -20.55 -43.77 28.10
C ASP A 52 -21.61 -42.64 28.15
N ASN A 53 -22.70 -42.84 27.41
CA ASN A 53 -23.86 -41.95 27.27
C ASN A 53 -24.74 -41.79 28.55
N SER A 54 -25.46 -40.68 28.65
CA SER A 54 -26.80 -40.63 29.30
C SER A 54 -27.67 -39.46 28.81
N ASP A 55 -28.99 -39.68 28.71
CA ASP A 55 -29.96 -38.71 28.15
C ASP A 55 -30.58 -37.75 29.18
N LYS A 56 -30.59 -36.43 28.91
CA LYS A 56 -31.80 -35.59 28.74
C LYS A 56 -31.50 -34.08 28.55
N PRO A 57 -32.46 -33.27 28.04
CA PRO A 57 -32.16 -31.95 27.48
C PRO A 57 -32.10 -30.80 28.49
N GLY A 58 -31.27 -29.80 28.17
CA GLY A 58 -31.20 -28.47 28.75
C GLY A 58 -30.78 -27.44 27.68
N ASN A 59 -30.97 -26.15 27.95
CA ASN A 59 -30.75 -25.07 26.98
C ASN A 59 -29.26 -24.92 26.57
N PRO A 60 -28.96 -24.39 25.36
CA PRO A 60 -27.60 -24.10 24.95
C PRO A 60 -26.96 -23.00 25.81
N PRO A 61 -25.67 -23.13 26.20
CA PRO A 61 -24.86 -22.02 26.69
C PRO A 61 -24.32 -21.17 25.52
N ASP A 62 -24.15 -19.88 25.76
CA ASP A 62 -23.38 -18.99 24.87
C ASP A 62 -21.86 -19.26 24.98
N GLY A 63 -21.12 -18.91 23.92
CA GLY A 63 -19.65 -18.87 23.92
C GLY A 63 -18.97 -20.11 23.31
N ALA A 64 -18.83 -20.12 21.98
CA ALA A 64 -17.79 -20.90 21.31
C ALA A 64 -16.49 -20.06 21.26
N PRO A 65 -15.30 -20.65 21.48
CA PRO A 65 -14.04 -19.94 21.27
C PRO A 65 -13.85 -19.58 19.79
N GLY A 66 -13.36 -18.37 19.50
CA GLY A 66 -12.97 -17.98 18.14
C GLY A 66 -11.80 -18.85 17.63
N SER A 67 -11.83 -19.23 16.34
CA SER A 67 -10.76 -20.05 15.76
C SER A 67 -9.46 -19.26 15.68
N MET A 68 -8.36 -19.85 16.15
CA MET A 68 -7.01 -19.36 15.84
C MET A 68 -6.55 -20.00 14.53
N ASP A 69 -6.93 -19.40 13.41
CA ASP A 69 -6.34 -19.66 12.10
C ASP A 69 -5.82 -18.33 11.54
N GLY A 70 -4.50 -18.21 11.35
CA GLY A 70 -3.85 -17.02 10.80
C GLY A 70 -4.11 -16.86 9.31
N LYS A 71 -5.36 -16.58 8.93
CA LYS A 71 -5.78 -16.26 7.57
C LYS A 71 -6.15 -14.77 7.51
N GLN A 72 -5.57 -14.08 6.53
CA GLN A 72 -5.62 -12.63 6.37
C GLN A 72 -7.04 -12.14 6.05
N ALA A 73 -7.83 -11.89 7.10
CA ALA A 73 -9.14 -11.28 6.96
C ALA A 73 -9.01 -9.83 6.45
N PRO A 74 -9.89 -9.36 5.55
CA PRO A 74 -10.09 -7.92 5.38
C PRO A 74 -10.67 -7.33 6.68
N PRO A 75 -10.54 -6.02 6.92
CA PRO A 75 -11.32 -5.35 7.98
C PRO A 75 -12.83 -5.63 7.76
N ASP A 76 -13.40 -6.35 8.73
CA ASP A 76 -14.78 -6.88 8.82
C ASP A 76 -15.59 -7.10 7.52
N GLY A 77 -15.08 -7.99 6.66
CA GLY A 77 -15.83 -8.62 5.57
C GLY A 77 -16.59 -9.88 6.02
N GLY A 78 -17.76 -9.73 6.66
CA GLY A 78 -18.56 -10.86 7.16
C GLY A 78 -19.07 -11.83 6.06
N ASN A 79 -19.07 -13.14 6.36
CA ASN A 79 -19.35 -14.25 5.43
C ASN A 79 -20.42 -13.99 4.35
N GLY A 80 -19.98 -13.68 3.13
CA GLY A 80 -20.83 -13.48 1.96
C GLY A 80 -21.40 -14.78 1.38
N GLY A 81 -22.54 -15.24 1.89
CA GLY A 81 -23.37 -16.24 1.21
C GLY A 81 -24.08 -15.62 -0.02
N PRO A 82 -24.25 -16.35 -1.14
CA PRO A 82 -24.74 -15.76 -2.38
C PRO A 82 -26.25 -15.44 -2.35
N GLY A 83 -26.60 -14.20 -2.69
CA GLY A 83 -27.94 -13.83 -3.18
C GLY A 83 -28.87 -13.15 -2.16
N GLY A 84 -28.60 -11.89 -1.82
CA GLY A 84 -29.57 -11.01 -1.16
C GLY A 84 -29.08 -9.55 -1.11
N PRO A 85 -29.96 -8.54 -1.11
CA PRO A 85 -29.57 -7.17 -0.81
C PRO A 85 -29.12 -7.11 0.66
N GLY A 86 -27.86 -6.81 0.91
CA GLY A 86 -27.32 -6.66 2.25
C GLY A 86 -28.03 -5.51 2.97
N GLY A 87 -28.85 -5.83 3.98
CA GLY A 87 -29.21 -4.85 4.99
C GLY A 87 -27.96 -4.46 5.78
N PRO A 88 -27.83 -3.21 6.25
CA PRO A 88 -26.63 -2.78 6.95
C PRO A 88 -26.35 -3.69 8.15
N SER A 89 -25.11 -4.18 8.23
CA SER A 89 -24.56 -4.78 9.44
C SER A 89 -24.66 -3.79 10.60
N GLY A 90 -24.64 -4.29 11.84
CA GLY A 90 -24.87 -3.48 13.03
C GLY A 90 -23.74 -2.47 13.28
N GLN A 91 -23.80 -1.31 12.62
CA GLN A 91 -22.79 -0.26 12.70
C GLN A 91 -22.60 0.20 14.15
N SER A 92 -21.36 0.11 14.65
CA SER A 92 -20.96 0.73 15.91
C SER A 92 -21.20 2.23 15.83
N ALA A 93 -21.97 2.79 16.77
CA ALA A 93 -22.15 4.23 16.87
C ALA A 93 -20.89 4.89 17.47
N ALA A 94 -20.58 6.12 17.04
CA ALA A 94 -19.47 6.90 17.58
C ALA A 94 -19.60 7.07 19.13
N PRO A 95 -18.49 6.95 19.88
CA PRO A 95 -18.52 7.00 21.33
C PRO A 95 -18.91 8.39 21.85
N THR A 96 -19.74 8.40 22.90
CA THR A 96 -20.18 9.65 23.55
C THR A 96 -19.19 10.16 24.60
N SER A 97 -18.15 9.38 24.93
CA SER A 97 -17.02 9.77 25.76
C SER A 97 -15.84 8.82 25.55
N TYR A 98 -14.63 9.30 25.84
CA TYR A 98 -13.39 8.52 25.84
C TYR A 98 -12.85 8.36 27.26
N LYS A 99 -12.16 7.25 27.53
CA LYS A 99 -11.37 7.06 28.76
C LYS A 99 -9.95 7.58 28.51
N ALA A 100 -9.36 8.31 29.45
CA ALA A 100 -7.95 8.67 29.38
C ALA A 100 -7.32 8.92 30.75
N VAL A 101 -6.01 8.67 30.87
CA VAL A 101 -5.21 8.95 32.08
C VAL A 101 -4.99 10.45 32.25
N SER A 102 -4.71 11.17 31.16
CA SER A 102 -4.67 12.63 31.11
C SER A 102 -5.63 13.12 30.04
N SER A 103 -6.68 13.85 30.45
CA SER A 103 -7.67 14.46 29.56
C SER A 103 -7.61 15.99 29.68
N TYR A 104 -7.58 16.66 28.54
CA TYR A 104 -7.38 18.11 28.44
C TYR A 104 -8.52 18.77 27.66
N SER A 105 -9.31 19.58 28.36
CA SER A 105 -10.37 20.45 27.81
C SER A 105 -10.05 21.94 27.97
N THR A 106 -8.80 22.28 28.30
CA THR A 106 -8.24 23.64 28.36
C THR A 106 -6.80 23.66 27.88
N ASP A 107 -6.38 24.76 27.26
CA ASP A 107 -5.03 24.92 26.72
C ASP A 107 -3.93 24.60 27.75
N THR A 108 -2.94 23.81 27.34
CA THR A 108 -1.90 23.28 28.24
C THR A 108 -0.56 23.10 27.54
N GLU A 109 0.55 23.37 28.22
CA GLU A 109 1.90 23.02 27.77
C GLU A 109 2.63 22.24 28.87
N GLU A 110 3.19 21.07 28.54
CA GLU A 110 3.98 20.23 29.45
C GLU A 110 5.25 19.68 28.76
N ASP A 111 6.31 19.48 29.53
CA ASP A 111 7.64 19.09 29.05
C ASP A 111 8.24 17.99 29.95
N GLY A 112 8.90 17.00 29.36
CA GLY A 112 9.61 15.92 30.08
C GLY A 112 8.70 14.93 30.83
N LYS A 113 7.40 14.87 30.50
CA LYS A 113 6.38 14.13 31.26
C LYS A 113 6.12 12.72 30.71
N THR A 114 5.97 11.77 31.63
CA THR A 114 5.56 10.39 31.34
C THR A 114 4.05 10.20 31.54
N TYR A 115 3.42 9.48 30.62
CA TYR A 115 2.01 9.08 30.65
C TYR A 115 1.94 7.56 30.56
N THR A 116 1.33 6.90 31.55
CA THR A 116 1.22 5.44 31.55
C THR A 116 -0.26 5.04 31.67
N SER A 117 -0.78 4.37 30.64
CA SER A 117 -2.14 3.83 30.61
C SER A 117 -2.11 2.31 30.64
N THR A 118 -3.01 1.73 31.46
CA THR A 118 -3.22 0.28 31.52
C THR A 118 -4.69 -0.13 31.41
N GLY A 119 -5.62 0.82 31.45
CA GLY A 119 -7.05 0.53 31.31
C GLY A 119 -7.43 -0.05 29.95
N ALA A 120 -8.43 -0.93 29.94
CA ALA A 120 -9.10 -1.34 28.72
C ALA A 120 -9.63 -0.10 27.97
N ASP A 121 -9.26 0.06 26.71
CA ASP A 121 -9.70 1.14 25.80
C ASP A 121 -9.47 2.57 26.33
N GLU A 122 -8.37 2.76 27.05
CA GLU A 122 -7.98 4.02 27.71
C GLU A 122 -6.79 4.68 27.00
N SER A 123 -6.92 5.96 26.66
CA SER A 123 -5.81 6.75 26.11
C SER A 123 -4.82 7.20 27.19
N ALA A 124 -3.53 7.33 26.85
CA ALA A 124 -2.57 7.96 27.75
C ALA A 124 -2.81 9.48 27.80
N VAL A 125 -3.09 10.09 26.64
CA VAL A 125 -3.47 11.50 26.46
C VAL A 125 -4.72 11.61 25.58
N LEU A 126 -5.66 12.44 26.00
CA LEU A 126 -6.87 12.83 25.28
C LEU A 126 -7.00 14.36 25.25
N VAL A 127 -7.30 14.94 24.08
CA VAL A 127 -7.59 16.37 23.93
C VAL A 127 -8.99 16.57 23.34
N THR A 128 -9.81 17.39 24.00
CA THR A 128 -11.23 17.65 23.66
C THR A 128 -11.59 19.13 23.73
N ASP A 129 -12.86 19.44 23.47
CA ASP A 129 -13.51 20.75 23.71
C ASP A 129 -12.84 21.96 23.03
N GLY A 130 -12.05 21.72 21.99
CA GLY A 130 -11.31 22.75 21.25
C GLY A 130 -10.01 23.20 21.90
N ALA A 131 -9.54 22.53 22.95
CA ALA A 131 -8.30 22.86 23.66
C ALA A 131 -7.06 22.71 22.78
N THR A 132 -6.05 23.54 23.03
CA THR A 132 -4.73 23.48 22.38
C THR A 132 -3.66 22.99 23.36
N VAL A 133 -3.18 21.76 23.14
CA VAL A 133 -2.21 21.10 24.03
C VAL A 133 -0.86 20.93 23.33
N THR A 134 0.24 21.21 24.03
CA THR A 134 1.60 21.00 23.53
C THR A 134 2.42 20.16 24.50
N LEU A 135 2.88 18.99 24.06
CA LEU A 135 3.68 18.06 24.85
C LEU A 135 5.08 17.89 24.26
N LYS A 136 6.10 18.12 25.08
CA LYS A 136 7.52 18.09 24.69
C LYS A 136 8.29 17.02 25.47
N ASN A 137 9.28 16.40 24.82
CA ASN A 137 10.22 15.43 25.43
C ASN A 137 9.53 14.34 26.26
N PHE A 138 8.36 13.88 25.80
CA PHE A 138 7.44 13.05 26.57
C PHE A 138 7.72 11.55 26.41
N THR A 139 7.13 10.74 27.28
CA THR A 139 7.02 9.28 27.10
C THR A 139 5.56 8.87 27.29
N MET A 140 4.98 8.12 26.35
CA MET A 140 3.66 7.51 26.49
C MET A 140 3.78 5.99 26.41
N ASP A 141 3.45 5.31 27.49
CA ASP A 141 3.41 3.85 27.55
C ASP A 141 1.96 3.40 27.76
N ARG A 142 1.37 2.74 26.75
CA ARG A 142 0.04 2.13 26.87
C ARG A 142 0.14 0.62 26.77
N ASN A 143 -0.22 -0.10 27.84
CA ASN A 143 -0.12 -1.56 27.90
C ASN A 143 -1.40 -2.15 28.51
N SER A 144 -2.20 -2.86 27.72
CA SER A 144 -3.51 -3.37 28.15
C SER A 144 -3.89 -4.63 27.38
N ALA A 145 -3.76 -5.78 28.05
CA ALA A 145 -4.24 -7.07 27.56
C ALA A 145 -5.79 -7.18 27.53
N ASP A 146 -6.49 -6.27 28.22
CA ASP A 146 -7.96 -6.22 28.28
C ASP A 146 -8.58 -5.46 27.09
N SER A 147 -7.77 -4.75 26.29
CA SER A 147 -8.25 -4.00 25.11
C SER A 147 -8.31 -4.94 23.89
N THR A 148 -9.46 -4.99 23.21
CA THR A 148 -9.72 -5.98 22.14
C THR A 148 -9.51 -5.47 20.72
N GLY A 149 -9.46 -4.15 20.50
CA GLY A 149 -9.44 -3.54 19.17
C GLY A 149 -10.80 -3.54 18.47
N GLY A 150 -10.79 -3.48 17.13
CA GLY A 150 -11.99 -3.44 16.27
C GLY A 150 -12.52 -2.02 15.97
N ASP A 151 -13.76 -1.92 15.46
CA ASP A 151 -14.48 -0.69 15.08
C ASP A 151 -14.12 0.55 15.92
N SER A 152 -14.24 0.44 17.24
CA SER A 152 -14.13 1.60 18.13
C SER A 152 -12.72 2.18 18.18
N SER A 153 -11.68 1.36 18.03
CA SER A 153 -10.30 1.81 17.88
C SER A 153 -10.00 2.30 16.47
N SER A 154 -10.47 1.60 15.44
CA SER A 154 -10.21 1.94 14.03
C SER A 154 -10.87 3.26 13.64
N PHE A 155 -12.19 3.38 13.84
CA PHE A 155 -13.00 4.48 13.29
C PHE A 155 -13.06 5.71 14.20
N TYR A 156 -12.81 5.53 15.50
CA TYR A 156 -13.01 6.57 16.52
C TYR A 156 -11.78 6.81 17.41
N GLY A 157 -10.67 6.08 17.20
CA GLY A 157 -9.44 6.26 17.97
C GLY A 157 -9.52 5.85 19.45
N THR A 158 -10.57 5.10 19.83
CA THR A 158 -10.77 4.65 21.20
C THR A 158 -9.57 3.81 21.66
N GLY A 159 -8.86 4.27 22.69
CA GLY A 159 -7.65 3.59 23.17
C GLY A 159 -6.41 3.81 22.32
N ALA A 160 -6.35 4.82 21.45
CA ALA A 160 -5.08 5.34 20.94
C ALA A 160 -4.25 5.94 22.10
N ALA A 161 -2.92 5.85 22.07
CA ALA A 161 -2.09 6.39 23.15
C ALA A 161 -2.19 7.92 23.25
N ALA A 162 -2.08 8.63 22.13
CA ALA A 162 -2.43 10.04 21.99
C ALA A 162 -3.66 10.20 21.09
N LEU A 163 -4.75 10.75 21.61
CA LEU A 163 -5.99 11.04 20.86
C LEU A 163 -6.33 12.54 20.90
N ALA A 164 -6.51 13.16 19.74
CA ALA A 164 -7.20 14.45 19.62
C ALA A 164 -8.60 14.22 19.02
N ALA A 165 -9.64 14.44 19.82
CA ALA A 165 -11.04 14.29 19.42
C ALA A 165 -11.78 15.62 19.64
N ASN A 166 -11.89 16.42 18.57
CA ASN A 166 -12.32 17.83 18.65
C ASN A 166 -11.39 18.67 19.57
N GLY A 167 -10.12 18.83 19.15
CA GLY A 167 -9.08 19.56 19.86
C GLY A 167 -7.76 19.59 19.07
N SER A 168 -6.82 20.44 19.46
CA SER A 168 -5.48 20.53 18.83
C SER A 168 -4.39 19.96 19.74
N LEU A 169 -3.57 19.06 19.22
CA LEU A 169 -2.47 18.42 19.96
C LEU A 169 -1.15 18.53 19.19
N THR A 170 -0.15 19.17 19.83
CA THR A 170 1.23 19.24 19.35
C THR A 170 2.11 18.28 20.17
N LEU A 171 2.86 17.41 19.50
CA LEU A 171 3.79 16.45 20.07
C LEU A 171 5.20 16.70 19.50
N THR A 172 6.22 16.87 20.35
CA THR A 172 7.60 17.10 19.88
C THR A 172 8.62 16.32 20.71
N GLY A 173 9.50 15.56 20.04
CA GLY A 173 10.71 14.99 20.65
C GLY A 173 10.48 13.85 21.65
N GLY A 174 9.38 13.10 21.53
CA GLY A 174 8.98 12.10 22.52
C GLY A 174 9.08 10.65 22.06
N THR A 175 8.60 9.74 22.91
CA THR A 175 8.40 8.31 22.59
C THR A 175 6.98 7.86 22.89
N ILE A 176 6.45 6.96 22.06
CA ILE A 176 5.15 6.30 22.24
C ILE A 176 5.33 4.79 22.06
N THR A 177 4.98 4.01 23.08
CA THR A 177 4.94 2.55 23.02
C THR A 177 3.51 2.06 23.27
N THR A 178 2.98 1.21 22.39
CA THR A 178 1.67 0.58 22.60
C THR A 178 1.73 -0.96 22.58
N ASP A 179 1.07 -1.55 23.57
CA ASP A 179 0.99 -2.99 23.84
C ASP A 179 -0.46 -3.33 24.24
N ALA A 180 -1.40 -2.97 23.35
CA ALA A 180 -2.83 -3.15 23.50
C ALA A 180 -3.47 -3.27 22.10
N LYS A 181 -4.40 -4.19 21.86
CA LYS A 181 -5.05 -4.30 20.54
C LYS A 181 -5.89 -3.04 20.25
N GLY A 182 -5.83 -2.57 19.00
CA GLY A 182 -6.38 -1.27 18.59
C GLY A 182 -5.64 -0.06 19.16
N GLY A 183 -4.50 -0.27 19.84
CA GLY A 183 -3.72 0.76 20.51
C GLY A 183 -2.91 1.59 19.53
N ALA A 184 -3.57 2.40 18.70
CA ALA A 184 -2.87 3.29 17.76
C ALA A 184 -1.91 4.26 18.48
N GLY A 185 -0.79 4.60 17.85
CA GLY A 185 0.21 5.49 18.45
C GLY A 185 -0.31 6.91 18.62
N VAL A 186 -0.69 7.53 17.51
CA VAL A 186 -1.26 8.90 17.46
C VAL A 186 -2.50 8.90 16.58
N PHE A 187 -3.61 9.44 17.08
CA PHE A 187 -4.91 9.46 16.40
C PHE A 187 -5.54 10.85 16.40
N SER A 188 -6.06 11.27 15.24
CA SER A 188 -6.85 12.49 15.07
C SER A 188 -8.28 12.14 14.60
N TYR A 189 -9.30 12.58 15.35
CA TYR A 189 -10.71 12.24 15.09
C TYR A 189 -11.63 13.46 15.05
N GLY A 190 -12.55 13.50 14.07
CA GLY A 190 -13.52 14.59 13.93
C GLY A 190 -12.82 15.92 13.65
N ASN A 191 -13.15 16.97 14.39
CA ASN A 191 -12.39 18.24 14.39
C ASN A 191 -11.04 18.12 15.14
N GLY A 192 -10.42 16.94 15.15
CA GLY A 192 -9.08 16.71 15.68
C GLY A 192 -8.03 17.32 14.75
N ASN A 193 -7.03 17.97 15.34
CA ASN A 193 -5.90 18.53 14.61
C ASN A 193 -4.60 18.18 15.33
N VAL A 194 -3.82 17.25 14.79
CA VAL A 194 -2.57 16.80 15.41
C VAL A 194 -1.38 17.31 14.62
N THR A 195 -0.34 17.77 15.32
CA THR A 195 1.00 17.99 14.77
C THR A 195 1.99 17.18 15.59
N VAL A 196 2.80 16.33 14.96
CA VAL A 196 3.76 15.46 15.65
C VAL A 196 5.12 15.52 14.95
N SER A 197 6.19 15.79 15.69
CA SER A 197 7.55 15.82 15.15
C SER A 197 8.58 15.08 16.02
N ASP A 198 9.64 14.59 15.36
CA ASP A 198 10.86 14.08 16.00
C ASP A 198 10.59 13.01 17.07
N THR A 199 9.55 12.19 16.83
CA THR A 199 8.96 11.27 17.82
C THR A 199 9.08 9.83 17.33
N THR A 200 9.48 8.93 18.22
CA THR A 200 9.50 7.48 17.95
C THR A 200 8.18 6.86 18.39
N ILE A 201 7.55 6.08 17.52
CA ILE A 201 6.28 5.38 17.77
C ILE A 201 6.50 3.89 17.51
N THR A 202 6.15 3.04 18.48
CA THR A 202 6.19 1.58 18.32
C THR A 202 4.87 0.96 18.79
N THR A 203 4.14 0.33 17.88
CA THR A 203 2.94 -0.45 18.21
C THR A 203 3.22 -1.95 18.06
N LYS A 204 2.69 -2.76 18.98
CA LYS A 204 3.02 -4.19 19.09
C LYS A 204 1.88 -5.16 18.74
N GLN A 205 0.64 -4.72 18.91
CA GLN A 205 -0.55 -5.59 18.89
C GLN A 205 -1.43 -5.28 17.67
N ASP A 206 -2.32 -6.21 17.31
CA ASP A 206 -3.14 -6.12 16.10
C ASP A 206 -4.04 -4.87 16.07
N THR A 207 -4.40 -4.43 14.87
CA THR A 207 -5.21 -3.22 14.56
C THR A 207 -4.62 -1.90 15.10
N SER A 208 -3.34 -1.86 15.48
CA SER A 208 -2.70 -0.72 16.13
C SER A 208 -1.88 0.13 15.16
N GLY A 209 -2.54 1.01 14.40
CA GLY A 209 -1.88 1.89 13.43
C GLY A 209 -0.87 2.87 14.06
N GLY A 210 0.16 3.26 13.31
CA GLY A 210 1.24 4.14 13.81
C GLY A 210 0.78 5.59 14.01
N ILE A 211 0.55 6.29 12.91
CA ILE A 211 -0.16 7.58 12.86
C ILE A 211 -1.48 7.42 12.10
N HIS A 212 -2.56 8.02 12.62
CA HIS A 212 -3.93 7.69 12.22
C HIS A 212 -4.85 8.92 12.13
N VAL A 213 -5.66 9.02 11.08
CA VAL A 213 -6.81 9.94 10.96
C VAL A 213 -8.12 9.19 10.64
N ALA A 214 -9.25 9.61 11.21
CA ALA A 214 -10.58 9.13 10.82
C ALA A 214 -11.67 10.20 11.08
N GLY A 215 -12.84 10.02 10.46
CA GLY A 215 -14.01 10.88 10.65
C GLY A 215 -13.80 12.37 10.37
N GLY A 216 -12.89 12.73 9.47
CA GLY A 216 -12.52 14.11 9.12
C GLY A 216 -11.27 14.66 9.84
N GLY A 217 -10.60 13.84 10.66
CA GLY A 217 -9.42 14.25 11.43
C GLY A 217 -8.25 14.75 10.56
N THR A 218 -7.50 15.72 11.09
CA THR A 218 -6.30 16.28 10.43
C THR A 218 -5.04 15.91 11.20
N LEU A 219 -3.97 15.48 10.50
CA LEU A 219 -2.68 15.17 11.11
C LEU A 219 -1.49 15.65 10.25
N THR A 220 -0.56 16.36 10.86
CA THR A 220 0.74 16.72 10.27
C THR A 220 1.87 15.99 11.00
N ALA A 221 2.73 15.29 10.26
CA ALA A 221 3.87 14.54 10.78
C ALA A 221 5.19 15.03 10.17
N THR A 222 6.24 15.14 10.99
CA THR A 222 7.58 15.53 10.52
C THR A 222 8.67 14.70 11.18
N ASN A 223 9.53 14.04 10.38
CA ASN A 223 10.71 13.33 10.86
C ASN A 223 10.41 12.28 11.97
N LEU A 224 9.41 11.42 11.76
CA LEU A 224 9.06 10.37 12.73
C LEU A 224 9.89 9.09 12.51
N THR A 225 9.95 8.26 13.55
CA THR A 225 10.37 6.85 13.43
C THR A 225 9.22 5.97 13.90
N VAL A 226 8.49 5.37 12.96
CA VAL A 226 7.27 4.61 13.23
C VAL A 226 7.48 3.14 12.88
N GLU A 227 7.21 2.26 13.85
CA GLU A 227 7.18 0.81 13.67
C GLU A 227 5.85 0.24 14.15
N THR A 228 5.22 -0.61 13.33
CA THR A 228 3.99 -1.35 13.69
C THR A 228 4.19 -2.85 13.49
N ASN A 229 3.88 -3.65 14.50
CA ASN A 229 4.23 -5.09 14.52
C ASN A 229 3.04 -6.07 14.43
N GLY A 230 1.84 -5.66 14.86
CA GLY A 230 0.65 -6.53 14.85
C GLY A 230 -0.03 -6.62 13.48
N GLU A 231 -0.96 -7.56 13.32
CA GLU A 231 -1.72 -7.71 12.06
C GLU A 231 -2.65 -6.50 11.80
N SER A 232 -2.98 -6.24 10.54
CA SER A 232 -3.84 -5.13 10.10
C SER A 232 -3.48 -3.77 10.72
N SER A 233 -2.18 -3.47 10.81
CA SER A 233 -1.61 -2.32 11.53
C SER A 233 -0.68 -1.50 10.63
N ALA A 234 -1.25 -0.74 9.68
CA ALA A 234 -0.46 0.13 8.81
C ALA A 234 0.31 1.21 9.59
N ALA A 235 1.52 1.54 9.15
CA ALA A 235 2.37 2.54 9.81
C ALA A 235 1.83 3.97 9.62
N ILE A 236 1.36 4.27 8.41
CA ILE A 236 0.52 5.41 8.07
C ILE A 236 -0.89 4.86 7.78
N ARG A 237 -1.91 5.31 8.53
CA ARG A 237 -3.26 4.75 8.44
C ARG A 237 -4.33 5.84 8.37
N SER A 238 -5.45 5.52 7.71
CA SER A 238 -6.70 6.24 7.84
C SER A 238 -7.90 5.30 7.80
N ASP A 239 -8.99 5.68 8.45
CA ASP A 239 -10.20 4.87 8.61
C ASP A 239 -11.51 5.66 8.42
N ARG A 240 -12.63 4.92 8.42
CA ARG A 240 -14.03 5.36 8.18
C ARG A 240 -14.29 6.86 8.33
N GLY A 241 -14.77 7.48 7.24
CA GLY A 241 -15.05 8.92 7.17
C GLY A 241 -13.80 9.80 6.97
N GLY A 242 -12.63 9.19 6.75
CA GLY A 242 -11.43 9.83 6.21
C GLY A 242 -10.88 10.99 7.03
N GLY A 243 -10.28 11.96 6.34
CA GLY A 243 -9.56 13.06 6.94
C GLY A 243 -8.49 13.60 6.01
N THR A 244 -7.49 14.28 6.57
CA THR A 244 -6.31 14.72 5.81
C THR A 244 -5.03 14.42 6.58
N MET A 245 -3.99 13.96 5.87
CA MET A 245 -2.67 13.75 6.48
C MET A 245 -1.56 14.33 5.60
N THR A 246 -0.63 15.08 6.21
CA THR A 246 0.61 15.55 5.57
C THR A 246 1.81 15.03 6.34
N VAL A 247 2.74 14.41 5.64
CA VAL A 247 3.95 13.79 6.21
C VAL A 247 5.18 14.33 5.48
N ASP A 248 6.21 14.73 6.22
CA ASP A 248 7.51 15.13 5.68
C ASP A 248 8.67 14.45 6.42
N GLY A 249 9.40 13.59 5.72
CA GLY A 249 10.52 12.82 6.25
C GLY A 249 10.15 11.75 7.28
N GLY A 250 11.17 11.03 7.73
CA GLY A 250 11.05 9.92 8.68
C GLY A 250 11.02 8.53 8.04
N THR A 251 10.87 7.51 8.87
CA THR A 251 10.80 6.10 8.46
C THR A 251 9.56 5.43 9.04
N TYR A 252 8.78 4.78 8.19
CA TYR A 252 7.49 4.16 8.55
C TYR A 252 7.51 2.70 8.10
N THR A 253 7.64 1.78 9.06
CA THR A 253 7.78 0.34 8.82
C THR A 253 6.62 -0.42 9.43
N SER A 254 5.91 -1.20 8.62
CA SER A 254 4.90 -2.16 9.06
C SER A 254 5.40 -3.59 8.86
N ARG A 255 5.33 -4.40 9.93
CA ARG A 255 5.85 -5.79 9.95
C ARG A 255 4.76 -6.85 9.94
N GLY A 256 3.54 -6.51 10.34
CA GLY A 256 2.40 -7.44 10.38
C GLY A 256 1.89 -7.85 8.99
N THR A 257 1.08 -8.91 8.95
CA THR A 257 0.30 -9.26 7.75
C THR A 257 -0.82 -8.25 7.54
N GLY A 258 -1.25 -8.03 6.28
CA GLY A 258 -2.35 -7.09 5.97
C GLY A 258 -2.07 -5.64 6.43
N SER A 259 -0.79 -5.30 6.58
CA SER A 259 -0.32 -4.06 7.18
C SER A 259 0.54 -3.32 6.15
N PRO A 260 -0.06 -2.60 5.19
CA PRO A 260 0.70 -1.83 4.22
C PRO A 260 1.43 -0.66 4.91
N ALA A 261 2.43 -0.08 4.23
CA ALA A 261 3.13 1.09 4.75
C ALA A 261 2.16 2.29 4.82
N VAL A 262 1.24 2.38 3.84
CA VAL A 262 0.10 3.30 3.84
C VAL A 262 -1.20 2.55 3.56
N TYR A 263 -2.18 2.68 4.47
CA TYR A 263 -3.59 2.32 4.24
C TYR A 263 -4.42 3.61 4.16
N SER A 264 -5.04 3.86 2.99
CA SER A 264 -5.74 5.13 2.71
C SER A 264 -7.24 4.98 2.49
N THR A 265 -8.01 5.52 3.44
CA THR A 265 -9.40 5.95 3.30
C THR A 265 -9.53 7.47 3.55
N ALA A 266 -8.45 8.22 3.29
CA ALA A 266 -8.34 9.68 3.43
C ALA A 266 -7.51 10.33 2.30
N ASP A 267 -7.38 11.66 2.33
CA ASP A 267 -6.40 12.38 1.50
C ASP A 267 -5.03 12.46 2.22
N ILE A 268 -4.03 11.75 1.68
CA ILE A 268 -2.69 11.64 2.29
C ILE A 268 -1.61 12.18 1.34
N THR A 269 -0.72 13.01 1.86
CA THR A 269 0.49 13.47 1.15
C THR A 269 1.74 13.13 1.97
N VAL A 270 2.71 12.46 1.36
CA VAL A 270 3.99 12.07 1.99
C VAL A 270 5.16 12.58 1.15
N ASN A 271 6.14 13.20 1.82
CA ASN A 271 7.33 13.76 1.20
C ASN A 271 8.58 13.16 1.86
N ASN A 272 9.63 12.93 1.08
CA ASN A 272 11.01 12.69 1.56
C ASN A 272 11.18 11.52 2.56
N ALA A 273 10.23 10.58 2.63
CA ALA A 273 10.16 9.53 3.66
C ALA A 273 10.52 8.14 3.12
N ALA A 274 10.89 7.22 4.02
CA ALA A 274 11.00 5.79 3.72
C ALA A 274 9.77 5.04 4.26
N LEU A 275 9.13 4.24 3.40
CA LEU A 275 7.87 3.56 3.61
C LEU A 275 8.06 2.07 3.29
N THR A 276 7.92 1.18 4.28
CA THR A 276 8.24 -0.25 4.12
C THR A 276 7.14 -1.13 4.71
N ALA A 277 6.53 -1.99 3.89
CA ALA A 277 5.74 -3.13 4.34
C ALA A 277 6.55 -4.42 4.19
N GLU A 278 6.87 -5.08 5.29
CA GLU A 278 7.73 -6.29 5.27
C GLU A 278 6.95 -7.59 4.99
N ASN A 279 5.64 -7.61 5.27
CA ASN A 279 4.75 -8.77 5.07
C ASN A 279 3.37 -8.35 4.50
N SER A 280 3.34 -7.30 3.67
CA SER A 280 2.14 -6.83 2.96
C SER A 280 2.52 -6.07 1.69
N GLU A 281 1.52 -5.78 0.86
CA GLU A 281 1.57 -4.75 -0.17
C GLU A 281 2.06 -3.40 0.39
N ALA A 282 2.69 -2.56 -0.43
CA ALA A 282 3.26 -1.29 0.04
C ALA A 282 2.17 -0.24 0.34
N VAL A 283 1.14 -0.19 -0.52
CA VAL A 283 0.04 0.79 -0.47
C VAL A 283 -1.28 0.11 -0.80
N CYS A 284 -2.31 0.49 -0.04
CA CYS A 284 -3.70 0.10 -0.26
C CYS A 284 -4.59 1.35 -0.14
N ILE A 285 -5.40 1.64 -1.17
CA ILE A 285 -6.30 2.81 -1.23
C ILE A 285 -7.71 2.33 -1.55
N GLU A 286 -8.68 2.85 -0.81
CA GLU A 286 -10.10 2.51 -0.98
C GLU A 286 -10.93 3.71 -1.41
N GLY A 287 -11.73 3.52 -2.48
CA GLY A 287 -12.77 4.45 -2.92
C GLY A 287 -12.29 5.88 -3.18
N LEU A 288 -13.11 6.87 -2.85
CA LEU A 288 -12.90 8.30 -3.11
C LEU A 288 -11.81 8.92 -2.22
N ASN A 289 -10.55 8.50 -2.39
CA ASN A 289 -9.41 8.88 -1.55
C ASN A 289 -8.09 8.98 -2.32
N SER A 290 -7.10 9.67 -1.76
CA SER A 290 -5.83 9.93 -2.45
C SER A 290 -4.57 9.65 -1.62
N LEU A 291 -3.51 9.26 -2.34
CA LEU A 291 -2.13 9.27 -1.86
C LEU A 291 -1.24 9.99 -2.86
N SER A 292 -0.48 10.97 -2.37
CA SER A 292 0.59 11.62 -3.12
C SER A 292 1.94 11.41 -2.45
N LEU A 293 2.90 10.89 -3.20
CA LEU A 293 4.26 10.60 -2.78
C LEU A 293 5.24 11.49 -3.55
N THR A 294 6.14 12.20 -2.85
CA THR A 294 7.20 12.99 -3.49
C THR A 294 8.55 12.64 -2.88
N ASN A 295 9.53 12.24 -3.71
CA ASN A 295 10.86 11.79 -3.28
C ASN A 295 10.86 10.70 -2.19
N CYS A 296 9.85 9.83 -2.17
CA CYS A 296 9.74 8.75 -1.17
C CYS A 296 10.43 7.47 -1.65
N SER A 297 10.97 6.69 -0.71
CA SER A 297 11.30 5.28 -0.96
C SER A 297 10.14 4.43 -0.46
N LEU A 298 9.53 3.65 -1.35
CA LEU A 298 8.38 2.80 -1.06
C LEU A 298 8.72 1.33 -1.37
N SER A 299 8.49 0.42 -0.43
CA SER A 299 8.74 -1.02 -0.59
C SER A 299 7.59 -1.86 -0.04
N GLY A 300 7.25 -2.94 -0.74
CA GLY A 300 6.23 -3.91 -0.33
C GLY A 300 6.62 -5.34 -0.65
N ASN A 301 6.17 -6.26 0.21
CA ASN A 301 6.42 -7.70 0.16
C ASN A 301 5.13 -8.45 0.58
N ILE A 302 4.13 -8.47 -0.31
CA ILE A 302 2.89 -9.19 -0.03
C ILE A 302 3.14 -10.70 0.02
N PRO A 303 2.68 -11.43 1.04
CA PRO A 303 2.74 -12.89 1.07
C PRO A 303 1.66 -13.50 0.16
N GLU A 304 1.96 -14.66 -0.43
CA GLU A 304 0.98 -15.43 -1.19
C GLU A 304 -0.28 -15.73 -0.33
N ASN A 305 -1.47 -15.53 -0.90
CA ASN A 305 -2.75 -15.83 -0.25
C ASN A 305 -3.72 -16.47 -1.25
N GLU A 306 -4.38 -17.57 -0.89
CA GLU A 306 -5.39 -18.26 -1.72
C GLU A 306 -6.55 -17.32 -2.14
N GLN A 307 -6.84 -16.29 -1.34
CA GLN A 307 -7.84 -15.26 -1.62
C GLN A 307 -7.36 -14.17 -2.60
N ASN A 308 -6.07 -14.10 -2.91
CA ASN A 308 -5.58 -13.29 -4.00
C ASN A 308 -5.83 -14.02 -5.34
N ASP A 309 -6.14 -13.27 -6.39
CA ASP A 309 -6.12 -13.77 -7.77
C ASP A 309 -4.77 -13.48 -8.45
N CYS A 310 -4.03 -12.54 -7.89
CA CYS A 310 -2.64 -12.21 -8.17
C CYS A 310 -2.07 -11.42 -6.98
N ASP A 311 -0.75 -11.42 -6.80
CA ASP A 311 -0.07 -10.57 -5.81
C ASP A 311 0.31 -9.20 -6.42
N TRP A 312 0.31 -8.14 -5.60
CA TRP A 312 0.54 -6.75 -6.02
C TRP A 312 1.39 -5.95 -5.01
N THR A 313 1.93 -4.81 -5.46
CA THR A 313 2.70 -3.88 -4.62
C THR A 313 1.87 -2.66 -4.22
N VAL A 314 0.96 -2.21 -5.09
CA VAL A 314 0.04 -1.07 -4.86
C VAL A 314 -1.36 -1.45 -5.37
N ILE A 315 -2.40 -1.28 -4.56
CA ILE A 315 -3.80 -1.52 -4.97
C ILE A 315 -4.70 -0.30 -4.76
N LEU A 316 -5.53 -0.01 -5.78
CA LEU A 316 -6.64 0.94 -5.74
C LEU A 316 -7.94 0.19 -6.02
N TYR A 317 -8.85 0.13 -5.04
CA TYR A 317 -10.08 -0.66 -5.17
C TYR A 317 -11.24 -0.06 -4.38
N GLN A 318 -12.45 -0.64 -4.49
CA GLN A 318 -13.56 -0.34 -3.59
C GLN A 318 -13.91 -1.59 -2.79
N SER A 319 -13.86 -1.48 -1.45
CA SER A 319 -14.36 -2.50 -0.52
C SER A 319 -15.88 -2.42 -0.38
N MET A 320 -16.48 -3.46 0.21
CA MET A 320 -17.92 -3.54 0.46
C MET A 320 -18.30 -3.30 1.94
N SER A 321 -17.37 -2.82 2.77
CA SER A 321 -17.63 -2.51 4.19
C SER A 321 -18.43 -1.21 4.38
N GLY A 322 -18.27 -0.26 3.47
CA GLY A 322 -18.84 1.09 3.57
C GLY A 322 -18.00 2.07 4.42
N ASP A 323 -16.72 1.78 4.64
CA ASP A 323 -15.80 2.68 5.37
C ASP A 323 -15.35 3.89 4.52
N SER A 324 -15.15 3.66 3.21
CA SER A 324 -14.93 4.70 2.21
C SER A 324 -16.20 5.00 1.42
N GLU A 325 -16.37 6.27 1.04
CA GLU A 325 -17.31 6.65 -0.03
C GLU A 325 -16.83 6.14 -1.39
N VAL A 326 -17.78 5.89 -2.30
CA VAL A 326 -17.51 5.38 -3.66
C VAL A 326 -17.12 6.52 -4.59
N GLY A 327 -15.97 6.40 -5.25
CA GLY A 327 -15.47 7.35 -6.26
C GLY A 327 -14.00 7.12 -6.60
N GLU A 328 -13.42 8.06 -7.33
CA GLU A 328 -12.07 7.98 -7.92
C GLU A 328 -10.93 7.85 -6.87
N SER A 329 -10.33 6.66 -6.76
CA SER A 329 -9.11 6.41 -5.99
C SER A 329 -7.88 6.98 -6.69
N LYS A 330 -6.96 7.63 -5.97
CA LYS A 330 -5.81 8.34 -6.57
C LYS A 330 -4.48 7.94 -5.97
N PHE A 331 -3.54 7.53 -6.83
CA PHE A 331 -2.14 7.35 -6.46
C PHE A 331 -1.24 8.20 -7.36
N SER A 332 -0.34 8.97 -6.76
CA SER A 332 0.66 9.76 -7.49
C SER A 332 2.03 9.63 -6.85
N MET A 333 3.07 9.49 -7.68
CA MET A 333 4.46 9.42 -7.24
C MET A 333 5.38 10.19 -8.18
N ASP A 334 6.04 11.25 -7.66
CA ASP A 334 7.01 12.07 -8.37
C ASP A 334 8.40 11.95 -7.70
N GLY A 335 9.33 11.33 -8.41
CA GLY A 335 10.66 10.97 -7.90
C GLY A 335 10.65 9.86 -6.85
N GLY A 336 11.83 9.61 -6.28
CA GLY A 336 12.03 8.53 -5.31
C GLY A 336 12.12 7.15 -5.97
N SER A 337 11.76 6.10 -5.22
CA SER A 337 11.93 4.71 -5.67
C SER A 337 10.81 3.79 -5.20
N LEU A 338 10.34 2.90 -6.08
CA LEU A 338 9.32 1.87 -5.79
C LEU A 338 9.94 0.47 -5.93
N THR A 339 9.93 -0.30 -4.84
CA THR A 339 10.43 -1.67 -4.80
C THR A 339 9.29 -2.67 -4.59
N SER A 340 9.10 -3.55 -5.57
CA SER A 340 8.29 -4.75 -5.47
C SER A 340 9.16 -5.93 -5.07
N LEU A 341 8.88 -6.56 -3.93
CA LEU A 341 9.60 -7.78 -3.50
C LEU A 341 8.85 -9.06 -3.90
N ASN A 342 7.51 -9.02 -3.98
CA ASN A 342 6.69 -10.09 -4.56
C ASN A 342 5.55 -9.49 -5.42
N GLY A 343 5.16 -10.22 -6.48
CA GLY A 343 3.97 -9.91 -7.28
C GLY A 343 4.17 -8.85 -8.36
N GLY A 344 3.07 -8.35 -8.89
CA GLY A 344 3.03 -7.22 -9.83
C GLY A 344 3.16 -5.87 -9.13
N LEU A 345 3.27 -4.79 -9.91
CA LEU A 345 3.29 -3.44 -9.34
C LEU A 345 1.89 -2.95 -8.98
N PHE A 346 1.12 -2.50 -9.98
CA PHE A 346 -0.16 -1.82 -9.78
C PHE A 346 -1.32 -2.73 -10.09
N TYR A 347 -2.28 -2.82 -9.17
CA TYR A 347 -3.55 -3.49 -9.37
C TYR A 347 -4.71 -2.52 -9.13
N THR A 348 -5.72 -2.54 -10.00
CA THR A 348 -6.98 -1.86 -9.76
C THR A 348 -8.17 -2.71 -10.21
N THR A 349 -9.20 -2.72 -9.37
CA THR A 349 -10.41 -3.55 -9.52
C THR A 349 -11.57 -2.90 -8.76
N ASN A 350 -12.81 -3.10 -9.22
CA ASN A 350 -14.04 -2.64 -8.58
C ASN A 350 -14.18 -1.10 -8.33
N THR A 351 -13.37 -0.25 -8.97
CA THR A 351 -13.37 1.21 -8.68
C THR A 351 -13.04 2.07 -9.90
N GLU A 352 -13.43 3.35 -9.84
CA GLU A 352 -12.79 4.41 -10.64
C GLU A 352 -11.40 4.71 -10.03
N SER A 353 -10.37 4.85 -10.85
CA SER A 353 -8.99 5.06 -10.37
C SER A 353 -8.11 5.91 -11.29
N SER A 354 -7.18 6.63 -10.68
CA SER A 354 -6.15 7.42 -11.37
C SER A 354 -4.77 7.13 -10.79
N PHE A 355 -3.83 6.75 -11.66
CA PHE A 355 -2.41 6.60 -11.36
C PHE A 355 -1.59 7.67 -12.10
N TYR A 356 -0.66 8.31 -11.40
CA TYR A 356 0.34 9.21 -11.99
C TYR A 356 1.76 8.83 -11.53
N LEU A 357 2.64 8.50 -12.47
CA LEU A 357 4.06 8.23 -12.19
C LEU A 357 4.97 9.17 -12.95
N LYS A 358 6.04 9.61 -12.27
CA LYS A 358 7.06 10.46 -12.86
C LYS A 358 8.43 10.30 -12.19
N ASN A 359 9.47 10.08 -12.99
CA ASN A 359 10.87 9.94 -12.56
C ASN A 359 11.10 8.96 -11.38
N VAL A 360 10.27 7.93 -11.22
CA VAL A 360 10.39 6.93 -10.15
C VAL A 360 11.39 5.85 -10.56
N ASP A 361 12.36 5.55 -9.70
CA ASP A 361 13.26 4.40 -9.87
C ASP A 361 12.54 3.10 -9.45
N ILE A 362 12.34 2.15 -10.36
CA ILE A 362 11.49 0.98 -10.12
C ILE A 362 12.33 -0.30 -10.06
N THR A 363 12.31 -0.95 -8.89
CA THR A 363 12.83 -2.31 -8.70
C THR A 363 11.68 -3.31 -8.76
N TYR A 364 11.68 -4.15 -9.80
CA TYR A 364 10.67 -5.17 -10.05
C TYR A 364 10.98 -6.47 -9.29
N SER A 365 9.94 -7.17 -8.81
CA SER A 365 10.11 -8.48 -8.18
C SER A 365 10.59 -9.53 -9.20
N PRO A 366 11.43 -10.50 -8.79
CA PRO A 366 11.73 -11.70 -9.60
C PRO A 366 10.51 -12.57 -9.93
N SER A 367 9.39 -12.43 -9.21
CA SER A 367 8.10 -13.09 -9.50
C SER A 367 7.10 -12.22 -10.26
N ASN A 368 7.51 -11.02 -10.72
CA ASN A 368 6.62 -10.06 -11.36
C ASN A 368 6.03 -10.58 -12.68
N ASN A 369 4.69 -10.59 -12.76
CA ASN A 369 3.92 -10.99 -13.94
C ASN A 369 3.20 -9.81 -14.65
N PHE A 370 3.19 -8.60 -14.08
CA PHE A 370 2.57 -7.42 -14.70
C PHE A 370 3.06 -6.09 -14.11
N PHE A 371 3.22 -5.08 -14.96
CA PHE A 371 3.37 -3.69 -14.56
C PHE A 371 2.06 -3.14 -13.97
N LEU A 372 0.96 -3.33 -14.69
CA LEU A 372 -0.39 -2.88 -14.32
C LEU A 372 -1.40 -3.99 -14.62
N LYS A 373 -2.33 -4.22 -13.69
CA LYS A 373 -3.54 -5.01 -13.91
C LYS A 373 -4.77 -4.16 -13.64
N CYS A 374 -5.65 -4.03 -14.63
CA CYS A 374 -6.88 -3.25 -14.60
C CYS A 374 -8.04 -4.17 -14.99
N THR A 375 -8.52 -4.99 -14.05
CA THR A 375 -9.45 -6.10 -14.33
C THR A 375 -10.48 -6.29 -13.22
N GLY A 376 -11.51 -7.09 -13.51
CA GLY A 376 -12.33 -7.74 -12.50
C GLY A 376 -11.55 -8.71 -11.62
N ASN A 377 -12.22 -9.18 -10.56
CA ASN A 377 -11.69 -10.13 -9.59
C ASN A 377 -12.69 -11.28 -9.31
N ALA A 378 -12.19 -12.43 -8.85
CA ALA A 378 -12.99 -13.62 -8.55
C ALA A 378 -13.82 -13.51 -7.26
N ASN A 379 -13.85 -12.33 -6.63
CA ASN A 379 -14.63 -11.98 -5.44
C ASN A 379 -14.27 -12.77 -4.16
N LYS A 380 -13.11 -13.43 -4.10
CA LYS A 380 -12.64 -14.19 -2.91
C LYS A 380 -12.40 -13.32 -1.67
N ARG A 381 -12.19 -12.00 -1.86
CA ARG A 381 -12.07 -10.99 -0.79
C ARG A 381 -13.34 -10.15 -0.60
N GLY A 382 -14.43 -10.45 -1.31
CA GLY A 382 -15.69 -9.70 -1.21
C GLY A 382 -15.69 -8.35 -1.95
N TRP A 383 -14.81 -8.17 -2.95
CA TRP A 383 -14.66 -6.93 -3.72
C TRP A 383 -15.62 -6.88 -4.92
N GLY A 384 -16.85 -6.45 -4.64
CA GLY A 384 -17.90 -6.23 -5.63
C GLY A 384 -18.66 -7.50 -6.01
N GLN A 385 -18.99 -7.63 -7.31
CA GLN A 385 -19.60 -8.82 -7.90
C GLN A 385 -18.75 -9.30 -9.08
N SER A 386 -18.29 -10.56 -9.04
CA SER A 386 -17.48 -11.15 -10.12
C SER A 386 -18.19 -11.06 -11.48
N GLY A 387 -17.43 -10.80 -12.54
CA GLY A 387 -17.95 -10.47 -13.87
C GLY A 387 -18.61 -9.09 -13.99
N ASN A 388 -18.64 -8.29 -12.91
CA ASN A 388 -19.22 -6.93 -12.87
C ASN A 388 -18.40 -5.98 -11.97
N ASN A 389 -17.14 -6.33 -11.67
CA ASN A 389 -16.26 -5.65 -10.72
C ASN A 389 -14.94 -5.21 -11.36
N GLY A 390 -14.96 -4.83 -12.64
CA GLY A 390 -13.83 -4.18 -13.31
C GLY A 390 -13.51 -2.80 -12.74
N ALA A 391 -12.49 -2.15 -13.29
CA ALA A 391 -12.08 -0.79 -12.91
C ALA A 391 -12.26 0.21 -14.06
N ASP A 392 -12.39 1.50 -13.74
CA ASP A 392 -12.32 2.59 -14.73
C ASP A 392 -11.07 3.43 -14.44
N CYS A 393 -9.98 3.14 -15.15
CA CYS A 393 -8.62 3.54 -14.78
C CYS A 393 -8.02 4.54 -15.78
N THR A 394 -7.52 5.67 -15.28
CA THR A 394 -6.56 6.51 -16.00
C THR A 394 -5.15 6.25 -15.49
N PHE A 395 -4.25 5.72 -16.33
CA PHE A 395 -2.83 5.59 -16.02
C PHE A 395 -2.02 6.61 -16.81
N THR A 396 -1.43 7.59 -16.14
CA THR A 396 -0.59 8.63 -16.75
C THR A 396 0.86 8.47 -16.32
N ALA A 397 1.74 8.25 -17.29
CA ALA A 397 3.17 8.18 -17.10
C ALA A 397 3.83 9.40 -17.75
N ASP A 398 4.69 10.08 -17.00
CA ASP A 398 5.33 11.34 -17.36
C ASP A 398 6.84 11.21 -17.13
N SER A 399 7.64 11.28 -18.19
CA SER A 399 9.10 11.14 -18.08
C SER A 399 9.55 9.82 -17.40
N GLN A 400 8.76 8.74 -17.52
CA GLN A 400 8.89 7.52 -16.73
C GLN A 400 9.39 6.31 -17.56
N GLU A 401 10.28 5.49 -17.02
CA GLU A 401 10.60 4.17 -17.58
C GLU A 401 9.76 3.09 -16.89
N MET A 402 9.14 2.20 -17.68
CA MET A 402 8.19 1.18 -17.23
C MET A 402 8.48 -0.16 -17.92
N SER A 403 8.46 -1.25 -17.16
CA SER A 403 8.76 -2.60 -17.64
C SER A 403 7.77 -3.62 -17.09
N GLY A 404 7.37 -4.58 -17.93
CA GLY A 404 6.37 -5.60 -17.63
C GLY A 404 5.06 -5.37 -18.38
N ASP A 405 4.25 -6.43 -18.48
CA ASP A 405 3.02 -6.42 -19.28
C ASP A 405 1.89 -5.66 -18.57
N ILE A 406 0.97 -5.10 -19.36
CA ILE A 406 -0.24 -4.41 -18.87
C ILE A 406 -1.44 -5.29 -19.20
N LEU A 407 -2.21 -5.65 -18.18
CA LEU A 407 -3.38 -6.53 -18.29
C LEU A 407 -4.67 -5.72 -18.14
N TRP A 408 -5.62 -5.90 -19.06
CA TRP A 408 -6.98 -5.32 -18.98
C TRP A 408 -8.04 -6.36 -19.35
N ASP A 409 -9.31 -6.14 -19.00
CA ASP A 409 -10.41 -7.03 -19.39
C ASP A 409 -11.64 -6.29 -19.92
N SER A 410 -12.54 -7.02 -20.59
CA SER A 410 -13.72 -6.42 -21.24
C SER A 410 -14.79 -5.89 -20.28
N ILE A 411 -14.59 -5.95 -18.97
CA ILE A 411 -15.45 -5.29 -17.97
C ILE A 411 -14.77 -4.07 -17.30
N SER A 412 -13.58 -3.70 -17.76
CA SER A 412 -12.80 -2.56 -17.26
C SER A 412 -12.50 -1.55 -18.38
N ASN A 413 -12.33 -0.28 -18.02
CA ASN A 413 -11.81 0.78 -18.89
C ASN A 413 -10.39 1.15 -18.46
N LEU A 414 -9.49 1.34 -19.43
CA LEU A 414 -8.09 1.73 -19.20
C LEU A 414 -7.67 2.80 -20.21
N ASN A 415 -7.43 4.01 -19.72
CA ASN A 415 -6.90 5.14 -20.49
C ASN A 415 -5.41 5.33 -20.16
N LEU A 416 -4.54 4.75 -20.99
CA LEU A 416 -3.08 4.73 -20.80
C LEU A 416 -2.41 5.87 -21.58
N LYS A 417 -1.67 6.73 -20.88
CA LYS A 417 -1.02 7.92 -21.46
C LYS A 417 0.48 7.88 -21.20
N LEU A 418 1.28 7.73 -22.26
CA LEU A 418 2.73 7.83 -22.23
C LEU A 418 3.13 9.25 -22.66
N THR A 419 3.71 10.04 -21.74
CA THR A 419 3.99 11.47 -21.95
C THR A 419 5.42 11.87 -21.59
N ASN A 420 5.89 12.98 -22.17
CA ASN A 420 7.16 13.66 -21.88
C ASN A 420 8.43 12.79 -22.01
N GLY A 421 8.41 11.78 -22.89
CA GLY A 421 9.54 10.86 -23.08
C GLY A 421 9.46 9.59 -22.25
N THR A 422 8.25 9.19 -21.85
CA THR A 422 7.98 7.91 -21.18
C THR A 422 8.33 6.73 -22.08
N ILE A 423 8.86 5.66 -21.51
CA ILE A 423 9.17 4.40 -22.20
C ILE A 423 8.41 3.25 -21.53
N LEU A 424 7.54 2.56 -22.26
CA LEU A 424 6.96 1.28 -21.86
C LEU A 424 7.70 0.12 -22.55
N THR A 425 8.15 -0.88 -21.79
CA THR A 425 8.69 -2.15 -22.30
C THR A 425 7.83 -3.32 -21.82
N GLY A 426 6.92 -3.79 -22.67
CA GLY A 426 5.90 -4.78 -22.30
C GLY A 426 4.90 -5.05 -23.44
N ALA A 427 4.02 -6.01 -23.23
CA ALA A 427 2.82 -6.24 -24.03
C ALA A 427 1.59 -5.63 -23.33
N ILE A 428 0.55 -5.32 -24.10
CA ILE A 428 -0.76 -4.95 -23.55
C ILE A 428 -1.74 -6.07 -23.88
N LEU A 429 -2.14 -6.83 -22.87
CA LEU A 429 -2.83 -8.11 -22.99
C LEU A 429 -4.25 -8.02 -22.43
N GLN A 430 -5.16 -8.73 -23.10
CA GLN A 430 -6.56 -8.85 -22.68
C GLN A 430 -6.74 -10.15 -21.86
N ASP A 431 -7.09 -10.04 -20.59
CA ASP A 431 -7.18 -11.12 -19.60
C ASP A 431 -8.63 -11.27 -19.08
N GLU A 432 -9.45 -11.96 -19.87
CA GLU A 432 -10.88 -12.18 -19.57
C GLU A 432 -11.15 -13.15 -18.40
N THR A 433 -10.13 -13.60 -17.64
CA THR A 433 -10.24 -14.64 -16.61
C THR A 433 -11.33 -14.36 -15.57
N ASN A 434 -11.55 -13.09 -15.21
CA ASN A 434 -12.54 -12.65 -14.22
C ASN A 434 -13.75 -11.91 -14.82
N ALA A 435 -13.82 -11.79 -16.15
CA ALA A 435 -14.84 -10.99 -16.86
C ALA A 435 -16.22 -11.68 -17.01
N GLY A 436 -16.34 -12.96 -16.63
CA GLY A 436 -17.60 -13.70 -16.69
C GLY A 436 -18.04 -13.99 -18.12
N ASP A 437 -19.19 -13.46 -18.53
CA ASP A 437 -19.68 -13.53 -19.92
C ASP A 437 -19.00 -12.49 -20.85
N GLY A 438 -18.15 -11.61 -20.30
CA GLY A 438 -17.51 -10.49 -20.98
C GLY A 438 -18.39 -9.24 -21.06
N GLY A 439 -17.80 -8.13 -21.50
CA GLY A 439 -18.45 -6.82 -21.57
C GLY A 439 -18.01 -5.95 -22.75
N ASN A 440 -18.06 -4.63 -22.54
CA ASN A 440 -17.77 -3.61 -23.56
C ASN A 440 -16.74 -2.56 -23.10
N GLY A 441 -15.91 -2.90 -22.12
CA GLY A 441 -14.81 -2.08 -21.62
C GLY A 441 -13.73 -1.79 -22.67
N THR A 442 -12.85 -0.84 -22.39
CA THR A 442 -11.86 -0.35 -23.36
C THR A 442 -10.43 -0.33 -22.84
N CYS A 443 -9.45 -0.46 -23.74
CA CYS A 443 -8.08 -0.03 -23.50
C CYS A 443 -7.68 0.99 -24.57
N ASP A 444 -7.58 2.25 -24.20
CA ASP A 444 -7.27 3.37 -25.08
C ASP A 444 -5.86 3.88 -24.78
N VAL A 445 -4.96 3.76 -25.75
CA VAL A 445 -3.53 4.05 -25.57
C VAL A 445 -3.12 5.29 -26.34
N THR A 446 -2.55 6.27 -25.64
CA THR A 446 -1.99 7.50 -26.20
C THR A 446 -0.49 7.57 -25.95
N ILE A 447 0.30 7.72 -27.01
CA ILE A 447 1.76 7.88 -26.95
C ILE A 447 2.12 9.24 -27.56
N ASP A 448 2.69 10.14 -26.75
CA ASP A 448 3.10 11.47 -27.21
C ASP A 448 4.35 11.44 -28.11
N ALA A 449 4.68 12.59 -28.73
CA ALA A 449 5.76 12.71 -29.71
C ALA A 449 7.19 12.51 -29.17
N LEU A 450 7.36 12.32 -27.85
CA LEU A 450 8.66 12.03 -27.23
C LEU A 450 8.73 10.60 -26.69
N SER A 451 7.57 9.98 -26.43
CA SER A 451 7.44 8.70 -25.75
C SER A 451 7.56 7.49 -26.68
N ALA A 452 7.82 6.32 -26.11
CA ALA A 452 8.07 5.08 -26.84
C ALA A 452 7.41 3.84 -26.21
N TRP A 453 7.05 2.88 -27.06
CA TRP A 453 6.63 1.54 -26.64
C TRP A 453 7.50 0.46 -27.30
N THR A 454 8.28 -0.23 -26.48
CA THR A 454 9.02 -1.45 -26.82
C THR A 454 8.11 -2.65 -26.58
N VAL A 455 7.58 -3.21 -27.66
CA VAL A 455 6.62 -4.31 -27.64
C VAL A 455 7.34 -5.64 -27.40
N THR A 456 6.94 -6.37 -26.36
CA THR A 456 7.47 -7.70 -25.98
C THR A 456 6.54 -8.87 -26.32
N GLY A 457 5.35 -8.59 -26.89
CA GLY A 457 4.34 -9.59 -27.20
C GLY A 457 3.26 -9.08 -28.13
N ASN A 458 2.50 -9.99 -28.76
CA ASN A 458 1.29 -9.60 -29.47
C ASN A 458 0.32 -8.94 -28.47
N SER A 459 -0.19 -7.77 -28.83
CA SER A 459 -0.96 -6.92 -27.91
C SER A 459 -2.33 -6.56 -28.48
N THR A 460 -3.30 -6.29 -27.61
CA THR A 460 -4.69 -5.95 -27.97
C THR A 460 -5.13 -4.71 -27.21
N VAL A 461 -5.58 -3.67 -27.94
CA VAL A 461 -6.04 -2.38 -27.39
C VAL A 461 -7.25 -1.87 -28.17
N THR A 462 -8.24 -1.24 -27.53
CA THR A 462 -9.44 -0.72 -28.20
C THR A 462 -9.10 0.41 -29.19
N SER A 463 -8.25 1.36 -28.79
CA SER A 463 -7.71 2.39 -29.67
C SER A 463 -6.23 2.66 -29.41
N LEU A 464 -5.53 3.11 -30.45
CA LEU A 464 -4.12 3.51 -30.38
C LEU A 464 -3.91 4.84 -31.11
N THR A 465 -3.47 5.85 -30.38
CA THR A 465 -3.03 7.15 -30.93
C THR A 465 -1.53 7.31 -30.65
N CYS A 466 -0.70 7.32 -31.69
CA CYS A 466 0.76 7.26 -31.55
C CYS A 466 1.46 8.38 -32.32
N ASN A 467 1.80 9.46 -31.61
CA ASN A 467 2.67 10.53 -32.12
C ASN A 467 4.17 10.21 -31.93
N GLY A 468 4.49 9.27 -31.04
CA GLY A 468 5.84 8.85 -30.69
C GLY A 468 6.40 7.70 -31.52
N SER A 469 6.90 6.65 -30.87
CA SER A 469 7.49 5.49 -31.55
C SER A 469 7.08 4.13 -30.96
N ILE A 470 6.97 3.12 -31.83
CA ILE A 470 6.65 1.73 -31.47
C ILE A 470 7.64 0.80 -32.17
N THR A 471 8.35 -0.04 -31.41
CA THR A 471 9.36 -1.00 -31.90
C THR A 471 9.23 -2.31 -31.15
N GLY A 472 9.53 -3.45 -31.78
CA GLY A 472 9.59 -4.75 -31.08
C GLY A 472 10.90 -4.93 -30.31
N ASP A 473 10.90 -5.81 -29.30
CA ASP A 473 12.12 -6.23 -28.58
C ASP A 473 13.24 -6.78 -29.50
N ASP A 474 12.89 -7.20 -30.72
CA ASP A 474 13.82 -7.69 -31.75
C ASP A 474 14.41 -6.57 -32.62
N GLY A 475 14.15 -5.31 -32.26
CA GLY A 475 14.66 -4.10 -32.91
C GLY A 475 13.99 -3.77 -34.25
N LYS A 476 12.80 -4.31 -34.53
CA LYS A 476 12.10 -4.16 -35.82
C LYS A 476 10.74 -3.48 -35.66
N SER A 477 10.20 -3.01 -36.79
CA SER A 477 8.86 -2.41 -36.84
C SER A 477 7.77 -3.42 -36.50
N VAL A 478 6.85 -3.04 -35.63
CA VAL A 478 5.67 -3.83 -35.22
C VAL A 478 4.57 -3.69 -36.28
N THR A 479 3.74 -4.72 -36.45
CA THR A 479 2.54 -4.62 -37.32
C THR A 479 1.38 -4.04 -36.51
N ILE A 480 0.65 -3.06 -37.04
CA ILE A 480 -0.56 -2.52 -36.42
C ILE A 480 -1.74 -2.88 -37.31
N ALA A 481 -2.66 -3.67 -36.78
CA ALA A 481 -3.77 -4.27 -37.52
C ALA A 481 -5.12 -3.98 -36.85
N GLY A 482 -6.14 -3.79 -37.67
CA GLY A 482 -7.54 -3.67 -37.28
C GLY A 482 -8.12 -5.02 -36.83
N THR A 483 -9.06 -4.99 -35.89
CA THR A 483 -9.90 -6.14 -35.53
C THR A 483 -10.78 -6.64 -36.69
N ASP A 484 -10.95 -5.83 -37.74
CA ASP A 484 -11.59 -6.14 -39.01
C ASP A 484 -10.65 -6.82 -40.04
N GLY A 485 -9.34 -6.91 -39.74
CA GLY A 485 -8.31 -7.40 -40.65
C GLY A 485 -7.65 -6.34 -41.54
N THR A 486 -7.97 -5.05 -41.36
CA THR A 486 -7.23 -3.94 -42.00
C THR A 486 -5.78 -3.94 -41.48
N VAL A 487 -4.80 -3.64 -42.33
CA VAL A 487 -3.42 -3.40 -41.87
C VAL A 487 -3.15 -1.91 -41.96
N PHE A 488 -3.02 -1.26 -40.79
CA PHE A 488 -2.71 0.16 -40.69
C PHE A 488 -1.22 0.41 -40.92
N VAL A 489 -0.36 -0.38 -40.25
CA VAL A 489 1.10 -0.31 -40.38
C VAL A 489 1.66 -1.71 -40.58
N GLN A 490 2.40 -1.93 -41.67
CA GLN A 490 3.03 -3.23 -41.94
C GLN A 490 4.40 -3.32 -41.24
N GLY A 491 4.48 -4.18 -40.23
CA GLY A 491 5.71 -4.47 -39.52
C GLY A 491 6.66 -5.38 -40.28
N THR A 492 7.89 -5.46 -39.78
CA THR A 492 8.95 -6.41 -40.18
C THR A 492 9.43 -7.29 -39.03
N GLY A 493 9.00 -6.96 -37.80
CA GLY A 493 9.14 -7.77 -36.59
C GLY A 493 8.16 -8.92 -36.50
N LYS A 494 8.27 -9.67 -35.41
CA LYS A 494 7.45 -10.85 -35.10
C LYS A 494 6.13 -10.53 -34.39
N TYR A 495 5.93 -9.29 -33.95
CA TYR A 495 4.78 -8.85 -33.15
C TYR A 495 3.72 -8.08 -33.94
N THR A 496 2.48 -8.19 -33.49
CA THR A 496 1.32 -7.43 -33.97
C THR A 496 0.58 -6.79 -32.80
N ILE A 497 0.25 -5.50 -32.93
CA ILE A 497 -0.76 -4.82 -32.11
C ILE A 497 -2.09 -4.91 -32.86
N THR A 498 -3.11 -5.47 -32.22
CA THR A 498 -4.48 -5.55 -32.74
C THR A 498 -5.30 -4.43 -32.12
N THR A 499 -6.03 -3.66 -32.92
CA THR A 499 -6.84 -2.54 -32.42
C THR A 499 -8.13 -2.27 -33.18
N GLY A 500 -9.10 -1.62 -32.53
CA GLY A 500 -10.32 -1.14 -33.18
C GLY A 500 -10.11 0.13 -33.99
N SER A 501 -9.09 0.95 -33.66
CA SER A 501 -8.77 2.18 -34.40
C SER A 501 -7.33 2.64 -34.18
N TYR A 502 -6.74 3.25 -35.21
CA TYR A 502 -5.36 3.77 -35.18
C TYR A 502 -5.30 5.21 -35.69
N ASN A 503 -4.55 6.06 -35.01
CA ASN A 503 -4.22 7.44 -35.42
C ASN A 503 -2.72 7.73 -35.22
N GLU A 504 -2.16 8.53 -36.13
CA GLU A 504 -0.84 9.19 -36.04
C GLU A 504 -1.05 10.71 -35.84
#